data_AF-A0A6J5UTJ6-F1
#
_entry.id   AF-A0A6J5UTJ6-F1
#
_cell.length_a   1.000
_cell.length_b   1.000
_cell.length_c   1.000
_cell.angle_alpha   90.00
_cell.angle_beta   90.00
_cell.angle_gamma   90.00
#
_symmetry.space_group_name_H-M   'P 1'
#
loop_
_entity.id
_entity.type
_entity.pdbx_description
1 polymer ?
#
loop_
_entity_poly.entity_id
_entity_poly.type
_entity_poly.pdbx_seq_one_letter_code
_entity_poly.pdbx_strand_id
1 'polypeptide(L)'
;MVSARKQVEIVYNPDERINKLADEVDKEAAPVSRLTLFSPCKINVFLRITNKREDGFHDLASLFHVISLGDVIKFSLSPSKAQDRLSTNVPGVPLDDRNLIIKALNLYRKKTGSNNFFWIHLDKKVPTGAGLGGGSSNAATALWAANQFNDFLATEKELQEWSSEIGSDVPFFFSQGAAYCTGRGEVVQNIPPPLPLDLPMVLIKPQQACSTAEVYKRLQLDRTSKADPVTLLEKISRNGISQDICINDLEPPAFEVLPSLKD
;
A
#
# COMPACT_ATOMS: atom_id res chain seq x y z
N MET A 1 16.91 -20.47 -41.69
CA MET A 1 16.12 -19.26 -41.34
C MET A 1 16.38 -18.93 -39.89
N VAL A 2 17.07 -17.82 -39.61
CA VAL A 2 17.43 -17.39 -38.25
C VAL A 2 16.23 -16.65 -37.66
N SER A 3 15.59 -17.22 -36.64
CA SER A 3 14.46 -16.60 -35.94
C SER A 3 14.98 -15.49 -35.01
N ALA A 4 14.70 -14.24 -35.37
CA ALA A 4 15.01 -13.07 -34.56
C ALA A 4 14.03 -12.99 -33.38
N ARG A 5 14.55 -13.20 -32.16
CA ARG A 5 13.78 -12.95 -30.92
C ARG A 5 13.50 -11.45 -30.80
N LYS A 6 12.23 -11.05 -30.93
CA LYS A 6 11.78 -9.70 -30.60
C LYS A 6 11.90 -9.48 -29.09
N GLN A 7 12.80 -8.58 -28.71
CA GLN A 7 12.84 -8.00 -27.38
C GLN A 7 11.72 -6.95 -27.31
N VAL A 8 10.68 -7.23 -26.52
CA VAL A 8 9.59 -6.28 -26.26
C VAL A 8 9.90 -5.58 -24.95
N GLU A 9 10.19 -4.29 -25.02
CA GLU A 9 10.35 -3.42 -23.86
C GLU A 9 9.04 -2.64 -23.67
N ILE A 10 8.35 -2.92 -22.55
CA ILE A 10 7.05 -2.33 -22.21
C ILE A 10 7.29 -1.15 -21.27
N VAL A 11 6.94 0.06 -21.73
CA VAL A 11 7.04 1.33 -20.97
C VAL A 11 5.66 1.68 -20.39
N TYR A 12 5.62 2.17 -19.15
CA TYR A 12 4.45 2.18 -18.26
C TYR A 12 3.58 3.45 -18.34
N ASN A 13 2.27 3.27 -18.58
CA ASN A 13 1.20 4.27 -18.36
C ASN A 13 0.16 3.68 -17.36
N PRO A 14 -0.07 4.27 -16.17
CA PRO A 14 -0.89 3.69 -15.10
C PRO A 14 -2.37 3.45 -15.42
N ASP A 15 -3.06 4.42 -16.03
CA ASP A 15 -4.53 4.45 -16.03
C ASP A 15 -5.15 3.57 -17.11
N GLU A 16 -4.54 3.49 -18.30
CA GLU A 16 -4.99 2.56 -19.35
C GLU A 16 -4.62 1.10 -19.04
N ARG A 17 -3.60 0.86 -18.22
CA ARG A 17 -3.02 -0.48 -18.01
C ARG A 17 -3.79 -1.32 -16.99
N ILE A 18 -4.49 -0.71 -16.03
CA ILE A 18 -5.32 -1.45 -15.06
C ILE A 18 -6.52 -2.09 -15.77
N ASN A 19 -7.18 -1.34 -16.65
CA ASN A 19 -8.37 -1.83 -17.36
C ASN A 19 -8.00 -2.68 -18.58
N LYS A 20 -7.02 -2.27 -19.39
CA LYS A 20 -6.71 -2.93 -20.66
C LYS A 20 -5.85 -4.18 -20.51
N LEU A 21 -5.00 -4.27 -19.49
CA LEU A 21 -4.16 -5.45 -19.25
C LEU A 21 -4.95 -6.60 -18.61
N ALA A 22 -5.99 -6.28 -17.83
CA ALA A 22 -6.99 -7.27 -17.39
C ALA A 22 -7.77 -7.82 -18.61
N ASP A 23 -8.24 -6.93 -19.48
CA ASP A 23 -9.05 -7.31 -20.65
C ASP A 23 -8.27 -8.06 -21.77
N GLU A 24 -6.96 -7.83 -21.91
CA GLU A 24 -6.11 -8.48 -22.93
C GLU A 24 -5.47 -9.81 -22.45
N VAL A 25 -5.21 -9.97 -21.15
CA VAL A 25 -4.73 -11.24 -20.57
C VAL A 25 -5.83 -12.30 -20.52
N ASP A 26 -7.10 -11.88 -20.36
CA ASP A 26 -8.26 -12.78 -20.32
C ASP A 26 -8.65 -13.37 -21.69
N LYS A 27 -8.20 -12.78 -22.80
CA LYS A 27 -8.67 -13.18 -24.14
C LYS A 27 -7.84 -14.27 -24.80
N GLU A 28 -6.52 -14.33 -24.63
CA GLU A 28 -5.69 -15.35 -25.31
C GLU A 28 -4.40 -15.73 -24.54
N ALA A 29 -4.30 -17.03 -24.19
CA ALA A 29 -3.08 -17.86 -24.10
C ALA A 29 -2.24 -17.96 -22.81
N ALA A 30 -2.04 -19.24 -22.40
CA ALA A 30 -0.94 -19.82 -21.60
C ALA A 30 -0.79 -19.34 -20.14
N PRO A 31 -0.27 -20.19 -19.22
CA PRO A 31 -0.12 -19.78 -17.83
C PRO A 31 0.86 -18.60 -17.73
N VAL A 32 0.40 -17.51 -17.08
CA VAL A 32 1.20 -16.31 -16.81
C VAL A 32 2.52 -16.73 -16.18
N SER A 33 3.65 -16.38 -16.82
CA SER A 33 4.98 -16.77 -16.33
C SER A 33 5.73 -15.63 -15.65
N ARG A 34 5.34 -14.38 -15.92
CA ARG A 34 5.94 -13.16 -15.37
C ARG A 34 4.93 -12.03 -15.27
N LEU A 35 5.06 -11.19 -14.25
CA LEU A 35 4.28 -9.97 -14.06
C LEU A 35 5.23 -8.80 -13.72
N THR A 36 4.89 -7.60 -14.17
CA THR A 36 5.53 -6.35 -13.73
C THR A 36 4.45 -5.37 -13.33
N LEU A 37 4.34 -5.14 -12.03
CA LEU A 37 3.22 -4.44 -11.40
C LEU A 37 3.71 -3.16 -10.75
N PHE A 38 2.85 -2.14 -10.81
CA PHE A 38 3.04 -0.92 -10.05
C PHE A 38 2.39 -1.06 -8.67
N SER A 39 3.06 -0.56 -7.65
CA SER A 39 2.64 -0.61 -6.26
C SER A 39 2.56 0.83 -5.74
N PRO A 40 1.37 1.47 -5.79
CA PRO A 40 1.21 2.88 -5.45
C PRO A 40 1.44 3.14 -3.96
N CYS A 41 1.74 4.37 -3.59
CA CYS A 41 1.67 4.80 -2.20
C CYS A 41 0.34 5.43 -1.87
N LYS A 42 0.16 5.72 -0.59
CA LYS A 42 -0.94 6.52 -0.08
C LYS A 42 -0.45 7.71 0.72
N ILE A 43 -1.35 8.65 0.91
CA ILE A 43 -1.28 9.67 1.94
C ILE A 43 -2.52 9.57 2.84
N ASN A 44 -2.42 10.17 4.01
CA ASN A 44 -3.56 10.44 4.87
C ASN A 44 -3.96 11.90 4.63
N VAL A 45 -5.10 12.13 3.98
CA VAL A 45 -5.60 13.51 3.74
C VAL A 45 -5.95 14.17 5.08
N PHE A 46 -6.51 13.37 5.99
CA PHE A 46 -6.54 13.65 7.43
C PHE A 46 -6.30 12.35 8.20
N LEU A 47 -5.87 12.43 9.45
CA LEU A 47 -5.74 11.32 10.38
C LEU A 47 -6.17 11.78 11.77
N ARG A 48 -7.22 11.15 12.29
CA ARG A 48 -7.69 11.33 13.66
C ARG A 48 -7.41 10.07 14.46
N ILE A 49 -6.91 10.21 15.68
CA ILE A 49 -6.86 9.14 16.67
C ILE A 49 -8.06 9.30 17.60
N THR A 50 -8.96 8.32 17.59
CA THR A 50 -10.28 8.39 18.23
C THR A 50 -10.29 7.73 19.60
N ASN A 51 -9.47 6.69 19.82
CA ASN A 51 -9.40 5.99 21.10
C ASN A 51 -8.06 5.25 21.30
N LYS A 52 -7.74 4.92 22.55
CA LYS A 52 -6.69 3.94 22.88
C LYS A 52 -7.34 2.60 23.18
N ARG A 53 -6.79 1.54 22.62
CA ARG A 53 -7.32 0.18 22.73
C ARG A 53 -6.64 -0.59 23.85
N GLU A 54 -7.32 -1.60 24.36
CA GLU A 54 -6.79 -2.50 25.38
C GLU A 54 -5.63 -3.37 24.85
N ASP A 55 -5.59 -3.63 23.55
CA ASP A 55 -4.53 -4.38 22.85
C ASP A 55 -3.22 -3.58 22.65
N GLY A 56 -3.15 -2.35 23.15
CA GLY A 56 -1.98 -1.47 23.04
C GLY A 56 -1.91 -0.67 21.74
N PHE A 57 -2.85 -0.84 20.81
CA PHE A 57 -3.00 -0.01 19.62
C PHE A 57 -3.92 1.19 19.88
N HIS A 58 -4.18 1.96 18.82
CA HIS A 58 -5.12 3.07 18.83
C HIS A 58 -6.15 2.88 17.72
N ASP A 59 -7.38 3.25 18.01
CA ASP A 59 -8.39 3.43 16.97
C ASP A 59 -8.14 4.76 16.26
N LEU A 60 -8.23 4.73 14.94
CA LEU A 60 -8.07 5.87 14.06
C LEU A 60 -9.27 6.00 13.14
N ALA A 61 -9.40 7.20 12.56
CA ALA A 61 -10.29 7.50 11.47
C ALA A 61 -9.53 8.40 10.49
N SER A 62 -9.50 8.02 9.21
CA SER A 62 -8.65 8.69 8.23
C SER A 62 -9.20 8.54 6.82
N LEU A 63 -9.08 9.60 6.02
CA LEU A 63 -9.22 9.50 4.58
C LEU A 63 -7.87 9.12 3.97
N PHE A 64 -7.77 7.89 3.47
CA PHE A 64 -6.62 7.43 2.70
C PHE A 64 -6.85 7.75 1.23
N HIS A 65 -5.78 8.18 0.56
CA HIS A 65 -5.81 8.50 -0.86
C HIS A 65 -4.52 8.03 -1.52
N VAL A 66 -4.62 7.28 -2.62
CA VAL A 66 -3.43 6.86 -3.39
C VAL A 66 -2.80 8.05 -4.08
N ILE A 67 -1.51 7.93 -4.38
CA ILE A 67 -0.78 8.92 -5.16
C ILE A 67 -0.01 8.23 -6.28
N SER A 68 0.40 8.99 -7.29
CA SER A 68 1.14 8.50 -8.45
C SER A 68 2.59 8.09 -8.13
N LEU A 69 3.09 8.37 -6.93
CA LEU A 69 4.35 7.82 -6.43
C LEU A 69 4.17 6.36 -6.00
N GLY A 70 5.03 5.47 -6.46
CA GLY A 70 4.98 4.06 -6.09
C GLY A 70 6.25 3.30 -6.45
N ASP A 71 6.29 2.04 -6.02
CA ASP A 71 7.34 1.07 -6.35
C ASP A 71 6.94 0.26 -7.59
N VAL A 72 7.91 -0.41 -8.21
CA VAL A 72 7.64 -1.40 -9.27
C VAL A 72 8.11 -2.77 -8.81
N ILE A 73 7.26 -3.78 -8.94
CA ILE A 73 7.54 -5.14 -8.51
C ILE A 73 7.44 -6.10 -9.69
N LYS A 74 8.50 -6.85 -9.92
CA LYS A 74 8.58 -7.88 -10.94
C LYS A 74 8.45 -9.24 -10.29
N PHE A 75 7.53 -10.06 -10.78
CA PHE A 75 7.32 -11.43 -10.33
C PHE A 75 7.56 -12.41 -11.47
N SER A 76 8.06 -13.59 -11.14
CA SER A 76 8.09 -14.74 -12.03
C SER A 76 8.00 -16.02 -11.22
N LEU A 77 7.47 -17.08 -11.81
CA LEU A 77 7.46 -18.39 -11.16
C LEU A 77 8.90 -18.86 -10.89
N SER A 78 9.17 -19.22 -9.65
CA SER A 78 10.42 -19.84 -9.24
C SER A 78 10.42 -21.30 -9.69
N PRO A 79 11.51 -21.79 -10.30
CA PRO A 79 11.69 -23.23 -10.52
C PRO A 79 11.89 -23.98 -9.20
N SER A 80 12.27 -23.28 -8.12
CA SER A 80 12.30 -23.87 -6.78
C SER A 80 10.89 -23.96 -6.20
N LYS A 81 10.57 -25.09 -5.57
CA LYS A 81 9.31 -25.33 -4.84
C LYS A 81 9.49 -25.23 -3.31
N ALA A 82 10.54 -24.55 -2.86
CA ALA A 82 10.90 -24.50 -1.44
C ALA A 82 10.90 -23.08 -0.84
N GLN A 83 11.25 -22.06 -1.63
CA GLN A 83 11.35 -20.70 -1.13
C GLN A 83 11.21 -19.64 -2.23
N ASP A 84 10.68 -18.49 -1.84
CA ASP A 84 10.71 -17.27 -2.64
C ASP A 84 12.14 -16.69 -2.67
N ARG A 85 12.48 -15.96 -3.73
CA ARG A 85 13.73 -15.19 -3.80
C ARG A 85 13.40 -13.73 -4.07
N LEU A 86 13.60 -12.89 -3.07
CA LEU A 86 13.40 -11.45 -3.17
C LEU A 86 14.73 -10.72 -3.34
N SER A 87 14.74 -9.76 -4.26
CA SER A 87 15.85 -8.82 -4.49
C SER A 87 15.31 -7.40 -4.62
N THR A 88 16.18 -6.41 -4.47
CA THR A 88 15.82 -4.99 -4.59
C THR A 88 17.03 -4.15 -5.01
N ASN A 89 16.76 -2.96 -5.54
CA ASN A 89 17.78 -1.95 -5.88
C ASN A 89 18.24 -1.10 -4.67
N VAL A 90 17.57 -1.16 -3.53
CA VAL A 90 17.86 -0.32 -2.35
C VAL A 90 18.44 -1.15 -1.20
N PRO A 91 19.63 -0.82 -0.66
CA PRO A 91 20.19 -1.52 0.50
C PRO A 91 19.35 -1.31 1.77
N GLY A 92 19.40 -2.26 2.69
CA GLY A 92 18.73 -2.16 4.00
C GLY A 92 17.25 -2.53 4.02
N VAL A 93 16.62 -2.76 2.86
CA VAL A 93 15.30 -3.41 2.80
C VAL A 93 15.47 -4.90 3.12
N PRO A 94 14.76 -5.45 4.12
CA PRO A 94 14.85 -6.88 4.43
C PRO A 94 14.46 -7.73 3.21
N LEU A 95 15.18 -8.83 2.99
CA LEU A 95 14.92 -9.77 1.87
C LEU A 95 14.40 -11.14 2.36
N ASP A 96 14.12 -11.23 3.66
CA ASP A 96 13.67 -12.43 4.37
C ASP A 96 12.22 -12.27 4.86
N ASP A 97 11.78 -13.14 5.78
CA ASP A 97 10.42 -13.16 6.35
C ASP A 97 10.03 -11.87 7.10
N ARG A 98 10.95 -10.94 7.33
CA ARG A 98 10.62 -9.60 7.84
C ARG A 98 9.97 -8.73 6.76
N ASN A 99 10.21 -9.00 5.47
CA ASN A 99 9.62 -8.25 4.36
C ASN A 99 8.14 -8.59 4.17
N LEU A 100 7.30 -7.56 4.04
CA LEU A 100 5.85 -7.76 3.89
C LEU A 100 5.45 -8.47 2.59
N ILE A 101 6.26 -8.38 1.52
CA ILE A 101 6.08 -9.19 0.30
C ILE A 101 6.17 -10.67 0.63
N ILE A 102 7.23 -11.08 1.36
CA ILE A 102 7.42 -12.49 1.73
C ILE A 102 6.30 -12.97 2.66
N LYS A 103 5.90 -12.14 3.64
CA LYS A 103 4.75 -12.43 4.50
C LYS A 103 3.44 -12.61 3.71
N ALA A 104 3.19 -11.76 2.71
CA ALA A 104 2.04 -11.87 1.83
C ALA A 104 2.02 -13.19 1.06
N LEU A 105 3.15 -13.57 0.44
CA LEU A 105 3.25 -14.83 -0.32
C LEU A 105 3.09 -16.06 0.59
N ASN A 106 3.69 -16.03 1.79
CA ASN A 106 3.51 -17.06 2.81
C ASN A 106 2.03 -17.18 3.25
N LEU A 107 1.36 -16.06 3.52
CA LEU A 107 -0.05 -16.04 3.89
C LEU A 107 -0.94 -16.57 2.77
N TYR A 108 -0.71 -16.14 1.53
CA TYR A 108 -1.46 -16.61 0.36
C TYR A 108 -1.36 -18.13 0.22
N ARG A 109 -0.15 -18.69 0.30
CA ARG A 109 0.05 -20.15 0.26
C ARG A 109 -0.68 -20.86 1.42
N LYS A 110 -0.60 -20.31 2.62
CA LYS A 110 -1.29 -20.86 3.81
C LYS A 110 -2.81 -20.89 3.63
N LYS A 111 -3.40 -19.88 3.00
CA LYS A 111 -4.85 -19.74 2.81
C LYS A 111 -5.39 -20.59 1.64
N THR A 112 -4.59 -20.76 0.59
CA THR A 112 -5.03 -21.39 -0.67
C THR A 112 -4.51 -22.81 -0.88
N GLY A 113 -3.48 -23.22 -0.15
CA GLY A 113 -2.76 -24.48 -0.43
C GLY A 113 -1.89 -24.42 -1.68
N SER A 114 -1.65 -23.22 -2.24
CA SER A 114 -0.76 -23.05 -3.38
C SER A 114 0.68 -23.50 -3.07
N ASN A 115 1.30 -24.17 -4.04
CA ASN A 115 2.69 -24.64 -3.99
C ASN A 115 3.61 -23.81 -4.90
N ASN A 116 3.15 -22.62 -5.31
CA ASN A 116 3.93 -21.72 -6.14
C ASN A 116 4.81 -20.80 -5.31
N PHE A 117 6.05 -20.67 -5.76
CA PHE A 117 7.05 -19.76 -5.22
C PHE A 117 7.52 -18.85 -6.34
N PHE A 118 8.10 -17.72 -5.96
CA PHE A 118 8.35 -16.64 -6.89
C PHE A 118 9.80 -16.14 -6.79
N TRP A 119 10.32 -15.73 -7.93
CA TRP A 119 11.41 -14.76 -7.95
C TRP A 119 10.81 -13.37 -8.05
N ILE A 120 11.19 -12.51 -7.12
CA ILE A 120 10.68 -11.17 -6.95
C ILE A 120 11.83 -10.17 -7.04
N HIS A 121 11.63 -9.11 -7.82
CA HIS A 121 12.50 -7.94 -7.79
C HIS A 121 11.68 -6.69 -7.48
N LEU A 122 12.01 -6.02 -6.38
CA LEU A 122 11.43 -4.76 -5.94
C LEU A 122 12.32 -3.59 -6.39
N ASP A 123 11.90 -2.86 -7.40
CA ASP A 123 12.45 -1.54 -7.74
C ASP A 123 11.77 -0.50 -6.84
N LYS A 124 12.46 -0.19 -5.73
CA LYS A 124 12.00 0.69 -4.67
C LYS A 124 12.34 2.14 -4.98
N LYS A 125 11.31 2.96 -5.09
CA LYS A 125 11.38 4.42 -5.23
C LYS A 125 10.77 5.14 -4.03
N VAL A 126 9.81 4.50 -3.37
CA VAL A 126 9.14 5.03 -2.20
C VAL A 126 10.11 5.02 -1.03
N PRO A 127 10.36 6.17 -0.38
CA PRO A 127 11.24 6.21 0.79
C PRO A 127 10.69 5.36 1.94
N THR A 128 11.53 4.49 2.50
CA THR A 128 11.20 3.73 3.71
C THR A 128 10.98 4.68 4.89
N GLY A 129 9.98 4.39 5.73
CA GLY A 129 9.72 5.16 6.95
C GLY A 129 9.12 6.56 6.72
N ALA A 130 8.58 6.85 5.54
CA ALA A 130 7.99 8.14 5.20
C ALA A 130 6.48 8.26 5.48
N GLY A 131 5.84 7.25 6.10
CA GLY A 131 4.38 7.25 6.34
C GLY A 131 3.50 7.00 5.10
N LEU A 132 4.12 6.73 3.94
CA LEU A 132 3.44 6.62 2.64
C LEU A 132 2.82 5.24 2.35
N GLY A 133 2.90 4.30 3.28
CA GLY A 133 2.31 2.97 3.11
C GLY A 133 2.97 2.09 2.03
N GLY A 134 4.16 2.43 1.52
CA GLY A 134 4.79 1.69 0.41
C GLY A 134 5.00 0.20 0.68
N GLY A 135 5.45 -0.18 1.89
CA GLY A 135 5.58 -1.59 2.24
C GLY A 135 4.24 -2.34 2.28
N SER A 136 3.18 -1.68 2.75
CA SER A 136 1.83 -2.24 2.77
C SER A 136 1.29 -2.42 1.36
N SER A 137 1.51 -1.45 0.48
CA SER A 137 1.19 -1.56 -0.93
C SER A 137 1.92 -2.73 -1.59
N ASN A 138 3.23 -2.88 -1.32
CA ASN A 138 4.01 -3.98 -1.89
C ASN A 138 3.43 -5.35 -1.48
N ALA A 139 2.92 -5.47 -0.26
CA ALA A 139 2.29 -6.69 0.24
C ALA A 139 0.95 -6.98 -0.46
N ALA A 140 0.09 -5.97 -0.63
CA ALA A 140 -1.16 -6.10 -1.37
C ALA A 140 -0.90 -6.51 -2.83
N THR A 141 0.06 -5.85 -3.49
CA THR A 141 0.50 -6.21 -4.85
C THR A 141 1.02 -7.64 -4.92
N ALA A 142 1.70 -8.13 -3.89
CA ALA A 142 2.19 -9.51 -3.83
C ALA A 142 1.06 -10.55 -3.66
N LEU A 143 0.05 -10.26 -2.83
CA LEU A 143 -1.15 -11.09 -2.71
C LEU A 143 -1.88 -11.17 -4.05
N TRP A 144 -2.09 -10.03 -4.71
CA TRP A 144 -2.73 -9.97 -6.01
C TRP A 144 -1.94 -10.75 -7.06
N ALA A 145 -0.62 -10.54 -7.14
CA ALA A 145 0.25 -11.26 -8.08
C ALA A 145 0.20 -12.78 -7.86
N ALA A 146 0.31 -13.23 -6.60
CA ALA A 146 0.19 -14.64 -6.27
C ALA A 146 -1.15 -15.22 -6.73
N ASN A 147 -2.24 -14.46 -6.59
CA ASN A 147 -3.55 -14.89 -7.04
C ASN A 147 -3.64 -15.05 -8.57
N GLN A 148 -3.06 -14.11 -9.33
CA GLN A 148 -2.97 -14.22 -10.80
C GLN A 148 -2.23 -15.48 -11.24
N PHE A 149 -1.09 -15.79 -10.61
CA PHE A 149 -0.29 -16.99 -10.94
C PHE A 149 -0.94 -18.32 -10.56
N ASN A 150 -2.05 -18.29 -9.84
CA ASN A 150 -2.79 -19.48 -9.44
C ASN A 150 -4.22 -19.46 -10.00
N ASP A 151 -4.46 -18.80 -11.13
CA ASP A 151 -5.78 -18.78 -11.79
C ASP A 151 -6.91 -18.32 -10.85
N PHE A 152 -6.62 -17.29 -10.04
CA PHE A 152 -7.59 -16.60 -9.18
C PHE A 152 -8.27 -17.50 -8.13
N LEU A 153 -7.51 -18.36 -7.43
CA LEU A 153 -8.05 -19.22 -6.36
C LEU A 153 -8.82 -18.46 -5.26
N ALA A 154 -8.51 -17.18 -5.05
CA ALA A 154 -9.18 -16.31 -4.09
C ALA A 154 -9.89 -15.15 -4.79
N THR A 155 -11.01 -14.72 -4.23
CA THR A 155 -11.68 -13.48 -4.62
C THR A 155 -10.91 -12.26 -4.10
N GLU A 156 -11.09 -11.10 -4.73
CA GLU A 156 -10.48 -9.85 -4.25
C GLU A 156 -10.88 -9.51 -2.81
N LYS A 157 -12.14 -9.79 -2.45
CA LYS A 157 -12.65 -9.62 -1.08
C LYS A 157 -11.88 -10.48 -0.07
N GLU A 158 -11.62 -11.74 -0.39
CA GLU A 158 -10.81 -12.62 0.48
C GLU A 158 -9.37 -12.11 0.60
N LEU A 159 -8.75 -11.65 -0.50
CA LEU A 159 -7.42 -11.06 -0.45
C LEU A 159 -7.39 -9.82 0.46
N GLN A 160 -8.40 -8.95 0.35
CA GLN A 160 -8.54 -7.77 1.21
C GLN A 160 -8.67 -8.17 2.68
N GLU A 161 -9.54 -9.13 3.01
CA GLU A 161 -9.75 -9.62 4.37
C GLU A 161 -8.46 -10.21 4.96
N TRP A 162 -7.78 -11.10 4.25
CA TRP A 162 -6.53 -11.73 4.71
C TRP A 162 -5.41 -10.72 4.89
N SER A 163 -5.38 -9.68 4.05
CA SER A 163 -4.29 -8.70 4.07
C SER A 163 -4.19 -7.92 5.39
N SER A 164 -5.28 -7.85 6.17
CA SER A 164 -5.30 -7.27 7.51
C SER A 164 -4.39 -8.02 8.52
N GLU A 165 -4.11 -9.31 8.27
CA GLU A 165 -3.15 -10.11 9.07
C GLU A 165 -1.69 -9.68 8.83
N ILE A 166 -1.41 -9.00 7.71
CA ILE A 166 -0.06 -8.55 7.34
C ILE A 166 0.21 -7.15 7.91
N GLY A 167 -0.76 -6.24 7.79
CA GLY A 167 -0.67 -4.88 8.31
C GLY A 167 -1.95 -4.09 8.10
N SER A 168 -2.20 -3.10 8.97
CA SER A 168 -3.45 -2.34 8.99
C SER A 168 -3.72 -1.53 7.73
N ASP A 169 -2.68 -1.05 7.05
CA ASP A 169 -2.83 -0.28 5.81
C ASP A 169 -2.94 -1.17 4.55
N VAL A 170 -2.70 -2.49 4.64
CA VAL A 170 -2.69 -3.36 3.45
C VAL A 170 -4.06 -3.50 2.79
N PRO A 171 -5.18 -3.66 3.54
CA PRO A 171 -6.53 -3.77 2.97
C PRO A 171 -6.93 -2.55 2.11
N PHE A 172 -6.39 -1.37 2.40
CA PHE A 172 -6.67 -0.16 1.63
C PHE A 172 -6.27 -0.28 0.16
N PHE A 173 -5.22 -1.03 -0.16
CA PHE A 173 -4.71 -1.14 -1.53
C PHE A 173 -5.57 -2.04 -2.45
N PHE A 174 -6.66 -2.60 -1.91
CA PHE A 174 -7.75 -3.23 -2.67
C PHE A 174 -8.97 -2.29 -2.85
N SER A 175 -8.85 -1.01 -2.46
CA SER A 175 -9.90 0.01 -2.68
C SER A 175 -9.82 0.62 -4.08
N GLN A 176 -10.77 1.52 -4.39
CA GLN A 176 -10.82 2.29 -5.64
C GLN A 176 -9.91 3.54 -5.64
N GLY A 177 -8.84 3.53 -4.83
CA GLY A 177 -7.87 4.62 -4.75
C GLY A 177 -8.14 5.67 -3.66
N ALA A 178 -9.36 5.72 -3.12
CA ALA A 178 -9.68 6.51 -1.94
C ALA A 178 -10.64 5.74 -1.03
N ALA A 179 -10.42 5.84 0.28
CA ALA A 179 -11.26 5.16 1.26
C ALA A 179 -11.26 5.88 2.59
N TYR A 180 -12.39 5.79 3.28
CA TYR A 180 -12.46 6.14 4.69
C TYR A 180 -12.09 4.90 5.52
N CYS A 181 -10.98 5.00 6.25
CA CYS A 181 -10.38 3.90 6.98
C CYS A 181 -10.53 4.11 8.49
N THR A 182 -10.98 3.06 9.19
CA THR A 182 -11.19 3.06 10.65
C THR A 182 -10.57 1.84 11.33
N GLY A 183 -10.78 1.68 12.64
CA GLY A 183 -10.07 0.67 13.44
C GLY A 183 -8.60 1.08 13.60
N ARG A 184 -7.65 0.20 13.31
CA ARG A 184 -6.23 0.55 13.14
C ARG A 184 -5.90 1.03 11.73
N GLY A 185 -6.91 1.15 10.85
CA GLY A 185 -6.80 1.43 9.42
C GLY A 185 -7.27 0.28 8.52
N GLU A 186 -7.49 -0.91 9.11
CA GLU A 186 -7.86 -2.14 8.39
C GLU A 186 -9.34 -2.20 8.00
N VAL A 187 -10.19 -1.42 8.65
CA VAL A 187 -11.62 -1.36 8.32
C VAL A 187 -11.79 -0.32 7.21
N VAL A 188 -11.87 -0.80 5.97
CA VAL A 188 -11.88 0.03 4.76
C VAL A 188 -13.32 0.22 4.28
N GLN A 189 -13.78 1.46 4.25
CA GLN A 189 -15.00 1.87 3.58
C GLN A 189 -14.66 2.57 2.26
N ASN A 190 -14.96 1.90 1.14
CA ASN A 190 -14.82 2.51 -0.18
C ASN A 190 -15.73 3.73 -0.29
N ILE A 191 -15.17 4.82 -0.81
CA ILE A 191 -15.89 6.06 -1.12
C ILE A 191 -15.49 6.52 -2.52
N PRO A 192 -16.33 7.29 -3.22
CA PRO A 192 -15.87 8.03 -4.39
C PRO A 192 -14.67 8.90 -4.01
N PRO A 193 -13.59 8.94 -4.80
CA PRO A 193 -12.44 9.79 -4.53
C PRO A 193 -12.91 11.24 -4.35
N PRO A 194 -12.78 11.82 -3.14
CA PRO A 194 -13.22 13.19 -2.90
C PRO A 194 -12.23 14.19 -3.50
N LEU A 195 -11.08 13.71 -4.00
CA LEU A 195 -10.05 14.46 -4.68
C LEU A 195 -9.76 13.82 -6.03
N PRO A 196 -9.44 14.62 -7.07
CA PRO A 196 -8.98 14.08 -8.33
C PRO A 196 -7.67 13.29 -8.15
N LEU A 197 -7.57 12.13 -8.82
CA LEU A 197 -6.35 11.31 -8.80
C LEU A 197 -5.17 11.97 -9.54
N ASP A 198 -5.47 12.92 -10.43
CA ASP A 198 -4.52 13.72 -11.21
C ASP A 198 -4.19 15.06 -10.56
N LEU A 199 -4.66 15.31 -9.33
CA LEU A 199 -4.35 16.52 -8.57
C LEU A 199 -2.82 16.62 -8.38
N PRO A 200 -2.16 17.71 -8.84
CA PRO A 200 -0.73 17.87 -8.64
C PRO A 200 -0.38 17.98 -7.16
N MET A 201 0.53 17.13 -6.68
CA MET A 201 1.01 17.13 -5.29
C MET A 201 2.53 17.15 -5.23
N VAL A 202 3.07 17.87 -4.24
CA VAL A 202 4.50 17.89 -3.93
C VAL A 202 4.70 17.22 -2.58
N LEU A 203 5.54 16.17 -2.54
CA LEU A 203 5.94 15.50 -1.31
C LEU A 203 7.32 15.99 -0.88
N ILE A 204 7.40 16.52 0.33
CA ILE A 204 8.65 16.94 0.96
C ILE A 204 8.96 15.94 2.08
N LYS A 205 10.04 15.19 1.92
CA LYS A 205 10.47 14.16 2.88
C LYS A 205 11.88 14.49 3.38
N PRO A 206 12.09 14.77 4.68
CA PRO A 206 13.43 14.97 5.21
C PRO A 206 14.25 13.68 5.12
N GLN A 207 15.58 13.80 5.19
CA GLN A 207 16.46 12.62 5.10
C GLN A 207 16.20 11.63 6.24
N GLN A 208 15.97 12.14 7.45
CA GLN A 208 15.71 11.34 8.64
C GLN A 208 14.39 10.56 8.53
N ALA A 209 14.37 9.36 9.08
CA ALA A 209 13.14 8.59 9.28
C ALA A 209 12.49 8.98 10.61
N CYS A 210 11.16 9.06 10.64
CA CYS A 210 10.40 9.26 11.88
C CYS A 210 9.80 7.92 12.32
N SER A 211 10.17 7.44 13.51
CA SER A 211 9.72 6.14 14.01
C SER A 211 8.24 6.18 14.39
N THR A 212 7.39 5.48 13.64
CA THR A 212 5.94 5.38 13.92
C THR A 212 5.67 4.94 15.36
N ALA A 213 6.38 3.93 15.86
CA ALA A 213 6.20 3.43 17.22
C ALA A 213 6.50 4.52 18.27
N GLU A 214 7.54 5.33 18.03
CA GLU A 214 8.00 6.37 18.96
C GLU A 214 7.09 7.61 18.93
N VAL A 215 6.45 7.88 17.78
CA VAL A 215 5.38 8.88 17.62
C VAL A 215 4.14 8.47 18.40
N TYR A 216 3.64 7.23 18.20
CA TYR A 216 2.49 6.73 18.95
C TYR A 216 2.73 6.66 20.46
N LYS A 217 3.98 6.40 20.89
CA LYS A 217 4.35 6.39 22.31
C LYS A 217 4.25 7.78 22.97
N ARG A 218 4.50 8.86 22.23
CA ARG A 218 4.36 10.25 22.71
C ARG A 218 2.96 10.82 22.55
N LEU A 219 2.06 10.12 21.85
CA LEU A 219 0.70 10.58 21.64
C LEU A 219 -0.04 10.79 22.97
N GLN A 220 -0.66 11.96 23.11
CA GLN A 220 -1.52 12.32 24.24
C GLN A 220 -2.93 12.57 23.70
N LEU A 221 -3.84 11.61 23.93
CA LEU A 221 -5.21 11.64 23.37
C LEU A 221 -6.06 12.82 23.80
N ASP A 222 -5.82 13.36 24.99
CA ASP A 222 -6.50 14.55 25.49
C ASP A 222 -6.14 15.81 24.68
N ARG A 223 -4.93 15.83 24.09
CA ARG A 223 -4.38 16.92 23.27
C ARG A 223 -4.63 16.80 21.77
N THR A 224 -5.29 15.73 21.32
CA THR A 224 -5.67 15.59 19.91
C THR A 224 -6.82 16.53 19.54
N SER A 225 -7.01 16.75 18.25
CA SER A 225 -8.10 17.60 17.76
C SER A 225 -9.47 17.11 18.26
N LYS A 226 -10.49 17.97 18.28
CA LYS A 226 -11.89 17.56 18.59
C LYS A 226 -12.78 17.52 17.36
N ALA A 227 -12.21 17.74 16.18
CA ALA A 227 -12.95 17.63 14.92
C ALA A 227 -13.55 16.21 14.76
N ASP A 228 -14.79 16.14 14.33
CA ASP A 228 -15.42 14.87 14.00
C ASP A 228 -14.90 14.38 12.62
N PRO A 229 -14.33 13.17 12.52
CA PRO A 229 -13.83 12.62 11.25
C PRO A 229 -14.86 12.58 10.12
N VAL A 230 -16.13 12.32 10.44
CA VAL A 230 -17.21 12.29 9.43
C VAL A 230 -17.45 13.69 8.88
N THR A 231 -17.52 14.69 9.77
CA THR A 231 -17.61 16.09 9.38
C THR A 231 -16.41 16.54 8.52
N LEU A 232 -15.18 16.08 8.81
CA LEU A 232 -14.01 16.35 7.97
C LEU A 232 -14.20 15.77 6.56
N LEU A 233 -14.62 14.51 6.46
CA LEU A 233 -14.85 13.83 5.20
C LEU A 233 -15.94 14.52 4.35
N GLU A 234 -17.03 14.96 4.99
CA GLU A 234 -18.10 15.71 4.32
C GLU A 234 -17.59 17.04 3.75
N LYS A 235 -16.77 17.77 4.53
CA LYS A 235 -16.19 19.04 4.09
C LYS A 235 -15.28 18.84 2.88
N ILE A 236 -14.40 17.82 2.91
CA ILE A 236 -13.51 17.51 1.77
C ILE A 236 -14.35 17.20 0.53
N SER A 237 -15.37 16.34 0.68
CA SER A 237 -16.23 15.94 -0.44
C SER A 237 -17.01 17.10 -1.06
N ARG A 238 -17.42 18.09 -0.25
CA ARG A 238 -18.21 19.24 -0.73
C ARG A 238 -17.36 20.40 -1.24
N ASN A 239 -16.24 20.68 -0.58
CA ASN A 239 -15.50 21.92 -0.74
C ASN A 239 -14.05 21.73 -1.25
N GLY A 240 -13.60 20.48 -1.40
CA GLY A 240 -12.20 20.15 -1.70
C GLY A 240 -11.27 20.25 -0.48
N ILE A 241 -9.95 20.20 -0.72
CA ILE A 241 -8.93 20.33 0.33
C ILE A 241 -8.80 21.79 0.79
N SER A 242 -8.69 21.97 2.11
CA SER A 242 -8.24 23.20 2.76
C SER A 242 -7.33 22.88 3.95
N GLN A 243 -6.60 23.88 4.46
CA GLN A 243 -5.68 23.66 5.57
C GLN A 243 -6.39 23.23 6.86
N ASP A 244 -7.62 23.71 7.11
CA ASP A 244 -8.37 23.44 8.34
C ASP A 244 -8.91 22.01 8.44
N ILE A 245 -8.97 21.27 7.32
CA ILE A 245 -9.45 19.89 7.29
C ILE A 245 -8.32 18.85 7.18
N CYS A 246 -7.13 19.27 6.75
CA CYS A 246 -5.92 18.44 6.72
C CYS A 246 -5.30 18.29 8.12
N ILE A 247 -6.06 17.65 9.03
CA ILE A 247 -5.67 17.42 10.42
C ILE A 247 -4.93 16.10 10.52
N ASN A 248 -3.80 16.06 11.23
CA ASN A 248 -3.12 14.83 11.59
C ASN A 248 -2.79 14.82 13.09
N ASP A 249 -3.50 14.00 13.88
CA ASP A 249 -3.27 13.91 15.33
C ASP A 249 -1.86 13.39 15.71
N LEU A 250 -1.14 12.79 14.76
CA LEU A 250 0.25 12.36 14.95
C LEU A 250 1.27 13.46 14.63
N GLU A 251 0.86 14.60 14.10
CA GLU A 251 1.76 15.72 13.77
C GLU A 251 2.45 16.29 15.01
N PRO A 252 1.76 16.69 16.10
CA PRO A 252 2.44 17.18 17.30
C PRO A 252 3.47 16.20 17.89
N PRO A 253 3.16 14.91 18.14
CA PRO A 253 4.18 13.98 18.64
C PRO A 253 5.25 13.65 17.60
N ALA A 254 4.96 13.71 16.29
CA ALA A 254 5.99 13.56 15.26
C ALA A 254 7.00 14.70 15.29
N PHE A 255 6.54 15.94 15.53
CA PHE A 255 7.42 17.07 15.73
C PHE A 255 8.24 17.00 17.02
N GLU A 256 7.74 16.31 18.05
CA GLU A 256 8.56 16.03 19.25
C GLU A 256 9.64 14.97 18.98
N VAL A 257 9.33 13.96 18.16
CA VAL A 257 10.29 12.89 17.78
C VAL A 257 11.35 13.42 16.82
N LEU A 258 10.94 14.22 15.84
CA LEU A 258 11.79 14.76 14.80
C LEU A 258 11.49 16.26 14.60
N PRO A 259 12.11 17.15 15.40
CA PRO A 259 11.84 18.60 15.37
C PRO A 259 12.04 19.27 14.02
N SER A 260 12.93 18.74 13.18
CA SER A 260 13.19 19.24 11.82
C SER A 260 12.01 19.11 10.86
N LEU A 261 10.89 18.50 11.28
CA LEU A 261 9.64 18.49 10.52
C LEU A 261 8.84 19.80 10.68
N LYS A 262 9.19 20.66 11.65
CA LYS A 262 8.55 21.98 11.85
C LYS A 262 9.10 23.07 10.94
N ASP A 263 10.35 22.90 10.49
CA ASP A 263 11.11 23.87 9.71
C ASP A 263 10.78 23.74 8.21
#